data_AF-A0A3A8ZC83-F1
#
_entry.id   AF-A0A3A8ZC83-F1
#
_cell.length_a   1.000
_cell.length_b   1.000
_cell.length_c   1.000
_cell.angle_alpha   90.00
_cell.angle_beta   90.00
_cell.angle_gamma   90.00
#
_symmetry.space_group_name_H-M   'P 1'
#
loop_
_entity.id
_entity.type
_entity.pdbx_description
1 polymer ?
#
loop_
_entity_poly.entity_id
_entity_poly.type
_entity_poly.pdbx_seq_one_letter_code
_entity_poly.pdbx_strand_id
1 'polypeptide(L)'
;MVNKDWTICSFIFEYKEIEYIVLVKRFVGTEKRENQYALVKLHFMKTNDLRDDMQVEANSSRLIIETQTLREYFGIEYTDNLGNILQQLTKRLGDVIPKNVPECISDIERTAMVRSLSRSDSEDPNKIYCNKVKRNPNGGQRSVFNADKTKLLRTSLFEYFRNEPNISFCYYADPAMENDDKTILRNFSK
;
A
#
# COMPACT_ATOMS: atom_id res chain seq x y z
N MET A 1 -3.48 11.19 -5.31
CA MET A 1 -2.22 10.61 -4.81
C MET A 1 -1.03 11.54 -5.01
N VAL A 2 -0.72 11.95 -6.26
CA VAL A 2 0.44 12.81 -6.58
C VAL A 2 0.46 14.13 -5.77
N ASN A 3 -0.63 14.89 -5.76
CA ASN A 3 -0.68 16.18 -5.06
C ASN A 3 -0.52 16.07 -3.53
N LYS A 4 -0.81 14.90 -2.95
CA LYS A 4 -0.64 14.62 -1.51
C LYS A 4 0.65 13.83 -1.22
N ASP A 5 1.52 13.67 -2.22
CA ASP A 5 2.77 12.92 -2.17
C ASP A 5 2.61 11.48 -1.64
N TRP A 6 1.48 10.82 -1.93
CA TRP A 6 1.27 9.41 -1.60
C TRP A 6 1.67 8.51 -2.77
N THR A 7 2.25 7.37 -2.44
CA THR A 7 2.58 6.26 -3.35
C THR A 7 1.53 5.16 -3.36
N ILE A 8 0.73 5.09 -2.29
CA ILE A 8 -0.31 4.09 -2.07
C ILE A 8 -1.57 4.70 -1.47
N CYS A 9 -2.74 4.19 -1.84
CA CYS A 9 -4.00 4.42 -1.13
C CYS A 9 -4.82 3.13 -1.11
N SER A 10 -5.89 3.10 -0.31
CA SER A 10 -6.78 1.95 -0.19
C SER A 10 -8.24 2.33 -0.45
N PHE A 11 -9.05 1.31 -0.75
CA PHE A 11 -10.50 1.35 -0.62
C PHE A 11 -11.03 -0.08 -0.41
N ILE A 12 -12.28 -0.18 0.04
CA ILE A 12 -12.97 -1.46 0.22
C ILE A 12 -13.76 -1.80 -1.06
N PHE A 13 -13.66 -3.06 -1.46
CA PHE A 13 -14.44 -3.63 -2.57
C PHE A 13 -15.08 -4.93 -2.10
N GLU A 14 -16.39 -5.05 -2.25
CA GLU A 14 -17.11 -6.28 -1.92
C GLU A 14 -17.52 -7.00 -3.20
N TYR A 15 -17.30 -8.31 -3.27
CA TYR A 15 -17.76 -9.16 -4.35
C TYR A 15 -18.06 -10.57 -3.85
N LYS A 16 -19.26 -11.09 -4.19
CA LYS A 16 -19.75 -12.41 -3.75
C LYS A 16 -19.57 -12.65 -2.23
N GLU A 17 -20.03 -11.71 -1.42
CA GLU A 17 -19.97 -11.78 0.06
C GLU A 17 -18.54 -11.83 0.64
N ILE A 18 -17.52 -11.61 -0.20
CA ILE A 18 -16.13 -11.45 0.22
C ILE A 18 -15.79 -9.97 0.16
N GLU A 19 -15.30 -9.45 1.27
CA GLU A 19 -14.77 -8.11 1.38
C GLU A 19 -13.26 -8.11 1.08
N TYR A 20 -12.86 -7.22 0.19
CA TYR A 20 -11.48 -7.04 -0.24
C TYR A 20 -11.00 -5.64 0.12
N ILE A 21 -9.76 -5.56 0.62
CA ILE A 21 -8.98 -4.33 0.64
C ILE A 21 -8.26 -4.23 -0.69
N VAL A 22 -8.49 -3.13 -1.40
CA VAL A 22 -7.84 -2.85 -2.68
C VAL A 22 -6.85 -1.72 -2.48
N LEU A 23 -5.55 -2.02 -2.57
CA LEU A 23 -4.53 -0.99 -2.60
C LEU A 23 -4.28 -0.55 -4.03
N VAL A 24 -4.25 0.76 -4.25
CA VAL A 24 -3.81 1.37 -5.50
C VAL A 24 -2.37 1.82 -5.31
N LYS A 25 -1.44 1.19 -6.01
CA LYS A 25 0.01 1.45 -5.92
C LYS A 25 0.51 2.15 -7.17
N ARG A 26 1.38 3.16 -6.97
CA ARG A 26 2.15 3.79 -8.05
C ARG A 26 3.41 2.98 -8.35
N PHE A 27 3.86 3.03 -9.60
CA PHE A 27 5.16 2.51 -10.00
C PHE A 27 6.26 3.50 -9.61
N VAL A 28 6.79 3.35 -8.39
CA VAL A 28 7.83 4.22 -7.82
C VAL A 28 8.85 3.37 -7.06
N GLY A 29 10.04 3.93 -6.83
CA GLY A 29 11.11 3.22 -6.13
C GLY A 29 11.52 1.95 -6.86
N THR A 30 11.38 0.81 -6.20
CA THR A 30 11.72 -0.52 -6.73
C THR A 30 10.59 -1.18 -7.52
N GLU A 31 9.37 -0.63 -7.51
CA GLU A 31 8.22 -1.18 -8.22
C GLU A 31 8.37 -0.94 -9.74
N LYS A 32 8.55 -2.03 -10.49
CA LYS A 32 8.66 -2.00 -11.95
C LYS A 32 7.30 -2.15 -12.61
N ARG A 33 7.15 -1.49 -13.75
CA ARG A 33 6.03 -1.66 -14.67
C ARG A 33 6.38 -2.75 -15.68
N GLU A 34 5.56 -3.77 -15.77
CA GLU A 34 5.72 -4.87 -16.73
C GLU A 34 5.02 -4.53 -18.06
N ASN A 35 3.79 -4.04 -18.00
CA ASN A 35 3.03 -3.63 -19.17
C ASN A 35 3.16 -2.11 -19.41
N GLN A 36 3.64 -1.70 -20.57
CA GLN A 36 3.82 -0.27 -20.90
C GLN A 36 2.54 0.58 -20.73
N TYR A 37 1.36 -0.02 -20.90
CA TYR A 37 0.06 0.64 -20.79
C TYR A 37 -0.49 0.69 -19.36
N ALA A 38 0.17 0.06 -18.39
CA ALA A 38 -0.27 0.10 -17.00
C ALA A 38 -0.10 1.50 -16.41
N LEU A 39 -1.13 1.95 -15.70
CA LEU A 39 -1.15 3.24 -15.00
C LEU A 39 -0.89 3.05 -13.50
N VAL A 40 -1.41 1.97 -12.93
CA VAL A 40 -1.28 1.61 -11.51
C VAL A 40 -1.13 0.10 -11.36
N LYS A 41 -0.71 -0.33 -10.17
CA LYS A 41 -0.79 -1.72 -9.72
C LYS A 41 -1.84 -1.81 -8.63
N LEU A 42 -2.86 -2.62 -8.83
CA LEU A 42 -3.86 -2.94 -7.83
C LEU A 42 -3.41 -4.15 -7.01
N HIS A 43 -3.62 -4.09 -5.70
CA HIS A 43 -3.32 -5.19 -4.78
C HIS A 43 -4.58 -5.51 -3.99
N PHE A 44 -5.23 -6.61 -4.36
CA PHE A 44 -6.40 -7.15 -3.68
C PHE A 44 -5.95 -8.04 -2.53
N MET A 45 -6.56 -7.88 -1.37
CA MET A 45 -6.39 -8.74 -0.19
C MET A 45 -7.75 -9.02 0.41
N LYS A 46 -8.06 -10.26 0.78
CA LYS A 46 -9.27 -10.56 1.54
C LYS A 46 -9.14 -10.06 2.98
N THR A 47 -10.18 -9.46 3.53
CA THR A 47 -10.10 -8.81 4.85
C THR A 47 -9.93 -9.81 6.00
N ASN A 48 -10.33 -11.06 5.80
CA ASN A 48 -10.16 -12.16 6.76
C ASN A 48 -8.76 -12.82 6.73
N ASP A 49 -8.00 -12.71 5.62
CA ASP A 49 -6.61 -13.14 5.53
C ASP A 49 -5.84 -12.27 4.52
N LEU A 50 -5.06 -11.32 5.03
CA LEU A 50 -4.22 -10.42 4.21
C LEU A 50 -3.07 -11.12 3.47
N ARG A 51 -2.90 -12.44 3.63
CA ARG A 51 -1.98 -13.26 2.83
C ARG A 51 -2.65 -13.87 1.60
N ASP A 52 -3.98 -13.93 1.59
CA ASP A 52 -4.76 -14.30 0.41
C ASP A 52 -4.90 -13.05 -0.48
N ASP A 53 -3.85 -12.83 -1.27
CA ASP A 53 -3.62 -11.59 -1.99
C ASP A 53 -3.33 -11.80 -3.48
N MET A 54 -3.80 -10.88 -4.32
CA MET A 54 -3.55 -10.86 -5.76
C MET A 54 -3.11 -9.46 -6.18
N GLN A 55 -2.02 -9.37 -6.92
CA GLN A 55 -1.54 -8.12 -7.52
C GLN A 55 -1.73 -8.15 -9.03
N VAL A 56 -2.19 -7.03 -9.59
CA VAL A 56 -2.48 -6.91 -11.02
C VAL A 56 -2.22 -5.49 -11.49
N GLU A 57 -1.59 -5.35 -12.66
CA GLU A 57 -1.47 -4.06 -13.31
C GLU A 57 -2.79 -3.63 -13.94
N ALA A 58 -3.13 -2.35 -13.89
CA ALA A 58 -4.38 -1.84 -14.41
C ALA A 58 -4.18 -0.52 -15.15
N ASN A 59 -5.07 -0.26 -16.09
CA ASN A 59 -5.22 1.04 -16.74
C ASN A 59 -6.68 1.48 -16.70
N SER A 60 -7.00 2.60 -17.34
CA SER A 60 -8.36 3.16 -17.34
C SER A 60 -9.42 2.26 -17.95
N SER A 61 -9.03 1.22 -18.69
CA SER A 61 -9.93 0.40 -19.48
C SER A 61 -10.05 -1.03 -18.98
N ARG A 62 -9.03 -1.57 -18.28
CA ARG A 62 -9.03 -2.98 -17.84
C ARG A 62 -8.01 -3.30 -16.74
N LEU A 63 -8.24 -4.43 -16.10
CA LEU A 63 -7.21 -5.21 -15.41
C LEU A 63 -6.37 -5.97 -16.44
N ILE A 64 -5.05 -5.92 -16.31
CA ILE A 64 -4.09 -6.57 -17.21
C ILE A 64 -3.70 -7.90 -16.58
N ILE A 65 -4.56 -8.91 -16.75
CA ILE A 65 -4.43 -10.22 -16.12
C ILE A 65 -5.09 -11.30 -16.99
N GLU A 66 -4.62 -12.53 -16.85
CA GLU A 66 -5.25 -13.70 -17.46
C GLU A 66 -6.64 -13.95 -16.87
N THR A 67 -7.58 -14.28 -17.76
CA THR A 67 -8.98 -14.57 -17.40
C THR A 67 -9.09 -15.66 -16.34
N GLN A 68 -8.26 -16.71 -16.42
CA GLN A 68 -8.28 -17.81 -15.47
C GLN A 68 -7.86 -17.36 -14.06
N THR A 69 -6.74 -16.64 -13.94
CA THR A 69 -6.28 -16.12 -12.65
C THR A 69 -7.31 -15.21 -12.01
N LEU A 70 -7.89 -14.30 -12.80
CA LEU A 70 -8.92 -13.38 -12.33
C LEU A 70 -10.17 -14.12 -11.83
N ARG A 71 -10.69 -15.08 -12.62
CA ARG A 71 -11.90 -15.82 -12.25
C ARG A 71 -11.67 -16.63 -10.97
N GLU A 72 -10.52 -17.31 -10.86
CA GLU A 72 -10.23 -18.20 -9.73
C GLU A 72 -10.10 -17.40 -8.43
N TYR A 73 -9.40 -16.26 -8.45
CA TYR A 73 -9.25 -15.42 -7.26
C TYR A 73 -10.58 -14.84 -6.75
N PHE A 74 -11.48 -14.43 -7.66
CA PHE A 74 -12.80 -13.89 -7.33
C PHE A 74 -13.91 -14.95 -7.20
N GLY A 75 -13.56 -16.24 -7.20
CA GLY A 75 -14.54 -17.33 -7.06
C GLY A 75 -15.58 -17.34 -8.18
N ILE A 76 -15.18 -17.01 -9.41
CA ILE A 76 -16.03 -17.02 -10.60
C ILE A 76 -15.88 -18.38 -11.29
N GLU A 77 -16.98 -19.12 -11.32
CA GLU A 77 -17.08 -20.39 -12.02
C GLU A 77 -16.98 -20.22 -13.53
N TYR A 78 -16.45 -21.23 -14.20
CA TYR A 78 -16.42 -21.25 -15.65
C TYR A 78 -17.84 -21.50 -16.19
N THR A 79 -18.31 -20.60 -17.05
CA THR A 79 -19.65 -20.62 -17.64
C THR A 79 -19.61 -20.00 -19.05
N ASP A 80 -20.58 -20.32 -19.91
CA ASP A 80 -20.59 -19.83 -21.30
C ASP A 80 -20.64 -18.31 -21.41
N ASN A 81 -21.21 -17.62 -20.42
CA ASN A 81 -21.32 -16.16 -20.36
C ASN A 81 -20.18 -15.48 -19.58
N LEU A 82 -19.03 -16.15 -19.41
CA LEU A 82 -17.90 -15.67 -18.60
C LEU A 82 -17.48 -14.22 -18.93
N GLY A 83 -17.44 -13.86 -20.21
CA GLY A 83 -17.10 -12.49 -20.63
C GLY A 83 -18.01 -11.41 -20.00
N ASN A 84 -19.31 -11.68 -19.92
CA ASN A 84 -20.27 -10.75 -19.31
C ASN A 84 -20.07 -10.66 -17.80
N ILE A 85 -19.74 -11.76 -17.12
CA ILE A 85 -19.49 -11.78 -15.68
C ILE A 85 -18.24 -10.94 -15.35
N LEU A 86 -17.17 -11.09 -16.12
CA LEU A 86 -15.94 -10.32 -15.93
C LEU A 86 -16.14 -8.82 -16.24
N GLN A 87 -16.97 -8.49 -17.22
CA GLN A 87 -17.37 -7.11 -17.49
C GLN A 87 -18.16 -6.51 -16.32
N GLN A 88 -19.07 -7.28 -15.72
CA GLN A 88 -19.81 -6.83 -14.53
C GLN A 88 -18.90 -6.64 -13.31
N LEU A 89 -17.96 -7.56 -13.09
CA LEU A 89 -16.94 -7.43 -12.03
C LEU A 89 -16.14 -6.13 -12.20
N THR A 90 -15.57 -5.91 -13.38
CA THR A 90 -14.74 -4.72 -13.66
C THR A 90 -15.53 -3.42 -13.61
N LYS A 91 -16.81 -3.44 -14.04
CA LYS A 91 -17.72 -2.31 -13.87
C LYS A 91 -17.98 -2.00 -12.40
N ARG A 92 -18.35 -3.01 -11.59
CA ARG A 92 -18.59 -2.84 -10.15
C ARG A 92 -17.34 -2.31 -9.43
N LEU A 93 -16.16 -2.82 -9.80
CA LEU A 93 -14.89 -2.31 -9.29
C LEU A 93 -14.71 -0.83 -9.66
N GLY A 94 -14.91 -0.46 -10.93
CA GLY A 94 -14.81 0.92 -11.39
C GLY A 94 -15.76 1.88 -10.67
N ASP A 95 -16.97 1.44 -10.35
CA ASP A 95 -17.99 2.24 -9.68
C ASP A 95 -17.63 2.57 -8.23
N VAL A 96 -16.82 1.74 -7.56
CA VAL A 96 -16.41 1.95 -6.15
C VAL A 96 -15.06 2.63 -5.99
N ILE A 97 -14.25 2.77 -7.05
CA ILE A 97 -12.94 3.42 -6.95
C ILE A 97 -13.13 4.89 -6.52
N PRO A 98 -12.53 5.31 -5.40
CA PRO A 98 -12.65 6.69 -4.95
C PRO A 98 -12.07 7.67 -5.97
N LYS A 99 -12.83 8.72 -6.28
CA LYS A 99 -12.36 9.81 -7.17
C LYS A 99 -11.24 10.65 -6.52
N ASN A 100 -11.19 10.65 -5.19
CA ASN A 100 -10.17 11.33 -4.39
C ASN A 100 -9.55 10.34 -3.41
N VAL A 101 -8.31 10.60 -2.97
CA VAL A 101 -7.67 9.80 -1.92
C VAL A 101 -8.51 9.92 -0.63
N PRO A 102 -9.00 8.81 -0.05
CA PRO A 102 -9.79 8.84 1.18
C PRO A 102 -9.04 9.56 2.30
N GLU A 103 -9.77 10.36 3.09
CA GLU A 103 -9.20 11.07 4.23
C GLU A 103 -9.12 10.19 5.47
N CYS A 104 -10.11 9.32 5.63
CA CYS A 104 -10.16 8.32 6.68
C CYS A 104 -9.81 6.95 6.07
N ILE A 105 -8.94 6.22 6.76
CA ILE A 105 -8.60 4.83 6.46
C ILE A 105 -8.87 4.01 7.72
N SER A 106 -9.50 2.85 7.57
CA SER A 106 -9.73 1.92 8.68
C SER A 106 -8.41 1.31 9.17
N ASP A 107 -8.41 0.72 10.36
CA ASP A 107 -7.21 0.08 10.93
C ASP A 107 -6.74 -1.13 10.10
N ILE A 108 -7.67 -1.88 9.50
CA ILE A 108 -7.32 -3.01 8.63
C ILE A 108 -6.72 -2.53 7.31
N GLU A 109 -7.26 -1.45 6.71
CA GLU A 109 -6.66 -0.81 5.53
C GLU A 109 -5.27 -0.25 5.85
N ARG A 110 -5.11 0.44 6.98
CA ARG A 110 -3.81 0.93 7.46
C ARG A 110 -2.81 -0.21 7.59
N THR A 111 -3.23 -1.33 8.20
CA THR A 111 -2.41 -2.53 8.36
C THR A 111 -1.98 -3.10 7.00
N ALA A 112 -2.92 -3.22 6.06
CA ALA A 112 -2.66 -3.70 4.70
C ALA A 112 -1.69 -2.77 3.94
N MET A 113 -1.86 -1.45 4.05
CA MET A 113 -0.96 -0.46 3.47
C MET A 113 0.45 -0.56 4.06
N VAL A 114 0.59 -0.59 5.38
CA VAL A 114 1.89 -0.72 6.07
C VAL A 114 2.59 -2.02 5.69
N ARG A 115 1.85 -3.13 5.59
CA ARG A 115 2.38 -4.43 5.15
C ARG A 115 2.90 -4.35 3.72
N SER A 116 2.13 -3.77 2.80
CA SER A 116 2.53 -3.62 1.39
C SER A 116 3.75 -2.71 1.24
N LEU A 117 3.76 -1.56 1.94
CA LEU A 117 4.89 -0.62 1.95
C LEU A 117 6.17 -1.26 2.49
N SER A 118 6.07 -2.02 3.58
CA SER A 118 7.24 -2.70 4.18
C SER A 118 7.84 -3.71 3.20
N ARG A 119 7.00 -4.51 2.51
CA ARG A 119 7.46 -5.45 1.48
C ARG A 119 8.15 -4.73 0.31
N SER A 120 7.58 -3.62 -0.17
CA SER A 120 8.19 -2.81 -1.24
C SER A 120 9.54 -2.20 -0.84
N ASP A 121 9.74 -1.95 0.46
CA ASP A 121 11.01 -1.48 1.04
C ASP A 121 11.97 -2.63 1.43
N SER A 122 11.64 -3.89 1.08
CA SER A 122 12.40 -5.10 1.48
C SER A 122 12.55 -5.27 3.00
N GLU A 123 11.59 -4.77 3.77
CA GLU A 123 11.54 -4.85 5.24
C GLU A 123 10.50 -5.87 5.72
N ASP A 124 10.69 -6.36 6.94
CA ASP A 124 9.72 -7.20 7.63
C ASP A 124 8.41 -6.40 7.90
N PRO A 125 7.24 -6.87 7.41
CA PRO A 125 5.95 -6.23 7.67
C PRO A 125 5.59 -6.04 9.14
N ASN A 126 6.15 -6.86 10.03
CA ASN A 126 5.89 -6.78 11.47
C ASN A 126 6.67 -5.63 12.13
N LYS A 127 7.65 -5.03 11.45
CA LYS A 127 8.39 -3.88 11.98
C LYS A 127 7.53 -2.63 11.95
N ILE A 128 6.68 -2.44 12.95
CA ILE A 128 5.76 -1.29 13.04
C ILE A 128 6.09 -0.35 14.20
N TYR A 129 7.02 -0.72 15.07
CA TYR A 129 7.37 0.08 16.24
C TYR A 129 8.56 0.99 15.97
N CYS A 130 8.35 2.31 16.00
CA CYS A 130 9.38 3.30 15.71
C CYS A 130 10.24 3.56 16.96
N ASN A 131 11.55 3.33 16.85
CA ASN A 131 12.47 3.52 17.98
C ASN A 131 13.34 4.76 17.83
N LYS A 132 13.73 5.10 16.60
CA LYS A 132 14.70 6.17 16.31
C LYS A 132 14.62 6.62 14.87
N VAL A 133 15.28 7.75 14.58
CA VAL A 133 15.61 8.17 13.22
C VAL A 133 17.12 8.05 12.99
N LYS A 134 17.54 7.96 11.73
CA LYS A 134 18.97 7.92 11.35
C LYS A 134 19.23 8.83 10.16
N ARG A 135 20.40 9.49 10.14
CA ARG A 135 20.94 10.07 8.91
C ARG A 135 21.47 8.94 8.03
N ASN A 136 21.04 8.91 6.78
CA ASN A 136 21.51 7.92 5.83
C ASN A 136 22.97 8.24 5.43
N PRO A 137 23.84 7.22 5.34
CA PRO A 137 25.23 7.42 4.94
C PRO A 137 25.33 7.83 3.48
N ASN A 138 26.46 8.43 3.09
CA ASN A 138 26.85 8.71 1.70
C ASN A 138 25.80 9.52 0.91
N GLY A 139 25.09 10.44 1.57
CA GLY A 139 24.04 11.24 0.92
C GLY A 139 22.78 10.45 0.55
N GLY A 140 22.60 9.24 1.09
CA GLY A 140 21.43 8.40 0.84
C GLY A 140 20.12 9.09 1.21
N GLN A 141 19.06 8.75 0.51
CA GLN A 141 17.73 9.31 0.72
C GLN A 141 16.78 8.27 1.29
N ARG A 142 15.85 8.72 2.13
CA ARG A 142 14.72 7.97 2.64
C ARG A 142 13.90 7.47 1.46
N SER A 143 13.54 6.19 1.48
CA SER A 143 12.67 5.63 0.45
C SER A 143 11.27 6.24 0.55
N VAL A 144 10.58 6.30 -0.59
CA VAL A 144 9.17 6.73 -0.63
C VAL A 144 8.26 5.81 0.19
N PHE A 145 8.65 4.53 0.33
CA PHE A 145 7.92 3.56 1.14
C PHE A 145 8.09 3.80 2.63
N ASN A 146 9.30 4.10 3.10
CA ASN A 146 9.57 4.52 4.47
C ASN A 146 8.83 5.82 4.82
N ALA A 147 8.77 6.77 3.88
CA ALA A 147 8.01 8.00 4.04
C ALA A 147 6.52 7.75 4.24
N ASP A 148 5.87 7.01 3.34
CA ASP A 148 4.44 6.71 3.44
C ASP A 148 4.09 5.86 4.65
N LYS A 149 4.94 4.89 5.00
CA LYS A 149 4.78 4.09 6.23
C LYS A 149 4.80 4.99 7.46
N THR A 150 5.69 5.99 7.49
CA THR A 150 5.78 6.94 8.60
C THR A 150 4.60 7.90 8.63
N LYS A 151 4.11 8.37 7.48
CA LYS A 151 2.85 9.16 7.42
C LYS A 151 1.68 8.40 8.05
N LEU A 152 1.61 7.08 7.87
CA LEU A 152 0.56 6.21 8.42
C LEU A 152 0.73 5.92 9.92
N LEU A 153 1.96 5.73 10.39
CA LEU A 153 2.24 5.25 11.76
C LEU A 153 2.62 6.37 12.74
N ARG A 154 3.36 7.39 12.29
CA ARG A 154 3.93 8.46 13.14
C ARG A 154 3.87 9.82 12.41
N THR A 155 2.66 10.29 12.10
CA THR A 155 2.42 11.50 11.28
C THR A 155 3.18 12.72 11.79
N SER A 156 3.13 13.03 13.09
CA SER A 156 3.82 14.19 13.67
C SER A 156 5.35 14.11 13.50
N LEU A 157 5.92 12.91 13.67
CA LEU A 157 7.35 12.66 13.49
C LEU A 157 7.77 12.80 12.02
N PHE A 158 6.92 12.33 11.09
CA PHE A 158 7.13 12.54 9.66
C PHE A 158 7.16 14.04 9.32
N GLU A 159 6.17 14.79 9.79
CA GLU A 159 6.08 16.24 9.51
C GLU A 159 7.30 17.00 10.02
N TYR A 160 7.86 16.60 11.17
CA TYR A 160 9.10 17.19 11.69
C TYR A 160 10.29 17.03 10.71
N PHE A 161 10.46 15.84 10.12
CA PHE A 161 11.58 15.51 9.22
C PHE A 161 11.21 15.52 7.72
N ARG A 162 10.08 16.12 7.35
CA ARG A 162 9.57 16.06 5.96
C ARG A 162 10.55 16.66 4.95
N ASN A 163 11.25 17.72 5.35
CA ASN A 163 12.19 18.47 4.51
C ASN A 163 13.64 17.95 4.64
N GLU A 164 13.87 16.89 5.43
CA GLU A 164 15.17 16.22 5.56
C GLU A 164 15.09 14.82 4.92
N PRO A 165 15.15 14.71 3.58
CA PRO A 165 15.05 13.42 2.90
C PRO A 165 16.26 12.51 3.17
N ASN A 166 17.35 13.03 3.71
CA ASN A 166 18.50 12.26 4.17
C ASN A 166 18.27 11.56 5.53
N ILE A 167 17.10 11.74 6.17
CA ILE A 167 16.74 11.09 7.43
C ILE A 167 15.71 9.99 7.20
N SER A 168 15.97 8.78 7.70
CA SER A 168 15.04 7.65 7.65
C SER A 168 14.52 7.27 9.04
N PHE A 169 13.31 6.73 9.09
CA PHE A 169 12.67 6.26 10.32
C PHE A 169 12.95 4.77 10.52
N CYS A 170 13.44 4.39 11.70
CA CYS A 170 13.83 3.02 12.03
C CYS A 170 12.70 2.32 12.79
N TYR A 171 12.19 1.24 12.20
CA TYR A 171 11.12 0.43 12.78
C TYR A 171 11.61 -0.95 13.23
N TYR A 172 10.97 -1.47 14.27
CA TYR A 172 11.27 -2.74 14.92
C TYR A 172 9.99 -3.56 15.10
N ALA A 173 10.13 -4.88 15.19
CA ALA A 173 9.01 -5.80 15.36
C ALA A 173 8.60 -5.97 16.83
N ASP A 174 9.51 -5.68 17.75
CA ASP A 174 9.27 -5.76 19.19
C ASP A 174 8.55 -4.48 19.70
N PRO A 175 7.35 -4.60 20.30
CA PRO A 175 6.65 -3.46 20.89
C PRO A 175 7.45 -2.73 21.97
N ALA A 176 8.33 -3.43 22.70
CA ALA A 176 9.17 -2.83 23.73
C ALA A 176 10.22 -1.85 23.17
N MET A 177 10.40 -1.83 21.84
CA MET A 177 11.29 -0.90 21.15
C MET A 177 10.59 0.39 20.71
N GLU A 178 9.28 0.55 20.91
CA GLU A 178 8.60 1.82 20.59
C GLU A 178 9.12 2.94 21.50
N ASN A 179 9.56 4.05 20.89
CA ASN A 179 9.82 5.30 21.59
C ASN A 179 8.80 6.36 21.16
N ASP A 180 8.40 7.20 22.11
CA ASP A 180 7.62 8.39 21.81
C ASP A 180 8.45 9.43 21.01
N ASP A 181 7.76 10.35 20.32
CA ASP A 181 8.40 11.35 19.46
C ASP A 181 9.41 12.21 20.20
N LYS A 182 9.11 12.62 21.43
CA LYS A 182 10.00 13.48 22.21
C LYS A 182 11.29 12.73 22.57
N THR A 183 11.19 11.46 22.92
CA THR A 183 12.34 10.60 23.18
C THR A 183 13.19 10.41 21.91
N ILE A 184 12.56 10.15 20.75
CA ILE A 184 13.27 10.01 19.46
C ILE A 184 14.04 11.29 19.11
N LEU A 185 13.38 12.45 19.19
CA LEU A 185 13.98 13.75 18.86
C LEU A 185 15.14 14.11 19.81
N ARG A 186 14.97 13.86 21.11
CA ARG A 186 16.02 14.08 22.11
C ARG A 186 17.24 13.19 21.84
N ASN A 187 17.02 11.94 21.46
CA ASN A 187 18.11 11.01 21.19
C ASN A 187 18.84 11.32 19.88
N PHE A 188 18.14 11.86 18.88
CA PHE A 188 18.74 12.25 17.60
C PHE A 188 19.54 13.55 17.67
N SER A 189 19.21 14.43 18.62
CA SER A 189 19.89 15.72 18.82
C SER A 189 21.20 15.62 19.60
N LYS A 190 21.57 14.41 20.05
CA LYS A 190 22.84 14.12 20.73
C LYS A 190 23.87 13.63 19.73
#